data_AF-A0A969W0P8-F1
#
_entry.id   AF-A0A969W0P8-F1
#
_cell.length_a   1.000
_cell.length_b   1.000
_cell.length_c   1.000
_cell.angle_alpha   90.00
_cell.angle_beta   90.00
_cell.angle_gamma   90.00
#
_symmetry.space_group_name_H-M   'P 1'
#
loop_
_entity.id
_entity.type
_entity.pdbx_description
1 polymer ?
#
loop_
_entity_poly.entity_id
_entity_poly.type
_entity_poly.pdbx_seq_one_letter_code
_entity_poly.pdbx_strand_id
1 'polypeptide(L)'
;MPPKSLVSNANAKSSKPPKPPGPETVSIITSLSKERCDADALLQLVRGHWAIENTLHFSRDRTYDEDRCQIRNPRAAQAMAALRNLAISINSIRRARIPSAQRSFLPSFHRSCSMRVQRAVHLVAGRV
;
A
#
# COMPACT_ATOMS: atom_id res chain seq x y z
N MET A 1 3.98 -36.69 -31.76
CA MET A 1 4.35 -36.18 -30.43
C MET A 1 3.47 -36.87 -29.40
N PRO A 2 4.01 -37.67 -28.46
CA PRO A 2 3.20 -38.25 -27.40
C PRO A 2 2.89 -37.21 -26.32
N PRO A 3 1.75 -37.33 -25.61
CA PRO A 3 1.41 -36.45 -24.50
C PRO A 3 2.36 -36.72 -23.32
N LYS A 4 2.92 -35.65 -22.75
CA LYS A 4 3.73 -35.74 -21.53
C LYS A 4 2.84 -36.23 -20.39
N SER A 5 3.26 -37.35 -19.79
CA SER A 5 2.64 -37.97 -18.64
C SER A 5 2.45 -36.98 -17.50
N LEU A 6 1.29 -37.05 -16.86
CA LEU A 6 0.99 -36.48 -15.57
C LEU A 6 1.99 -37.06 -14.55
N VAL A 7 3.04 -36.31 -14.25
CA VAL A 7 3.85 -36.57 -13.06
C VAL A 7 3.01 -36.11 -11.87
N SER A 8 2.32 -37.08 -11.26
CA SER A 8 1.73 -36.98 -9.93
C SER A 8 2.83 -36.57 -8.95
N ASN A 9 2.86 -35.29 -8.58
CA ASN A 9 3.73 -34.83 -7.49
C ASN A 9 2.99 -35.08 -6.17
N ALA A 10 3.10 -36.31 -5.68
CA ALA A 10 2.62 -36.71 -4.36
C ALA A 10 3.54 -36.14 -3.27
N ASN A 11 3.43 -34.84 -3.01
CA ASN A 11 3.89 -34.24 -1.76
C ASN A 11 3.01 -33.04 -1.40
N ALA A 12 1.69 -33.24 -1.42
CA ALA A 12 0.77 -32.36 -0.71
C ALA A 12 0.93 -32.65 0.78
N LYS A 13 1.93 -32.03 1.42
CA LYS A 13 1.90 -31.87 2.88
C LYS A 13 0.58 -31.17 3.17
N SER A 14 -0.35 -31.90 3.78
CA SER A 14 -1.56 -31.37 4.39
C SER A 14 -1.13 -30.39 5.49
N SER A 15 -0.81 -29.15 5.12
CA SER A 15 -0.67 -28.08 6.09
C SER A 15 -2.06 -27.83 6.64
N LYS A 16 -2.25 -28.13 7.94
CA LYS A 16 -3.45 -27.70 8.66
C LYS A 16 -3.74 -26.23 8.29
N PRO A 17 -5.00 -25.86 7.98
CA PRO A 17 -5.33 -24.46 7.77
C PRO A 17 -4.86 -23.68 8.99
N PRO A 18 -4.30 -22.47 8.80
CA PRO A 18 -3.84 -21.65 9.92
C PRO A 18 -4.99 -21.50 10.90
N LYS A 19 -4.71 -21.78 12.19
CA LYS A 19 -5.69 -21.62 13.26
C LYS A 19 -6.24 -20.19 13.16
N PRO A 20 -7.57 -19.99 13.17
CA PRO A 20 -8.11 -18.64 13.19
C PRO A 20 -7.54 -17.91 14.42
N PRO A 21 -7.15 -16.63 14.28
CA PRO A 21 -6.67 -15.88 15.42
C PRO A 21 -7.72 -15.97 16.54
N GLY A 22 -7.26 -16.20 17.77
CA GLY A 22 -8.14 -16.15 18.94
C GLY A 22 -8.67 -14.73 19.15
N PRO A 23 -9.63 -14.53 20.07
CA PRO A 23 -10.02 -13.18 20.44
C PRO A 23 -8.79 -12.39 20.89
N GLU A 24 -8.57 -11.23 20.26
CA GLU A 24 -7.51 -10.29 20.59
C GLU A 24 -8.10 -9.11 21.35
N THR A 25 -7.55 -8.81 22.52
CA THR A 25 -7.93 -7.63 23.30
C THR A 25 -6.97 -6.49 22.98
N VAL A 26 -7.49 -5.40 22.43
CA VAL A 26 -6.71 -4.20 22.09
C VAL A 26 -7.13 -3.05 23.00
N SER A 27 -6.17 -2.47 23.72
CA SER A 27 -6.36 -1.27 24.55
C SER A 27 -5.88 -0.02 23.80
N ILE A 28 -6.71 1.02 23.73
CA ILE A 28 -6.39 2.29 23.05
C ILE A 28 -6.21 3.38 24.10
N ILE A 29 -5.11 4.14 23.99
CA ILE A 29 -4.82 5.31 24.83
C ILE A 29 -4.98 6.57 23.97
N THR A 30 -5.70 7.57 24.47
CA THR A 30 -5.95 8.84 23.78
C THR A 30 -5.86 10.01 24.74
N SER A 31 -5.40 11.17 24.24
CA SER A 31 -5.44 12.44 24.96
C SER A 31 -6.77 13.19 24.79
N LEU A 32 -7.71 12.64 24.02
CA LEU A 32 -9.05 13.20 23.84
C LEU A 32 -9.90 12.92 25.08
N SER A 33 -10.65 13.94 25.54
CA SER A 33 -11.64 13.74 26.60
C SER A 33 -12.86 12.99 26.07
N LYS A 34 -13.61 12.34 26.97
CA LYS A 34 -14.79 11.54 26.64
C LYS A 34 -15.88 12.36 25.94
N GLU A 35 -15.99 13.65 26.26
CA GLU A 35 -16.96 14.57 25.66
C GLU A 35 -16.59 14.94 24.22
N ARG A 36 -15.30 14.88 23.87
CA ARG A 36 -14.80 15.18 22.52
C ARG A 36 -14.74 13.95 21.63
N CYS A 37 -14.57 12.77 22.23
CA CYS A 37 -14.44 11.51 21.53
C CYS A 37 -14.93 10.39 22.44
N ASP A 38 -16.15 9.92 22.17
CA ASP A 38 -16.67 8.74 22.83
C ASP A 38 -16.02 7.46 22.29
N ALA A 39 -16.41 6.30 22.84
CA ALA A 39 -15.81 5.03 22.47
C ALA A 39 -16.02 4.68 20.99
N ASP A 40 -17.19 5.00 20.43
CA ASP A 40 -17.52 4.69 19.03
C ASP A 40 -16.75 5.60 18.07
N ALA A 41 -16.64 6.89 18.37
CA ALA A 41 -15.82 7.83 17.63
C ALA A 41 -14.34 7.42 17.69
N LEU A 42 -13.83 7.01 18.86
CA LEU A 42 -12.46 6.54 19.01
C LEU A 42 -12.19 5.27 18.18
N LEU A 43 -13.14 4.33 18.17
CA LEU A 43 -13.05 3.12 17.36
C LEU A 43 -13.01 3.45 15.86
N GLN A 44 -13.82 4.41 15.41
CA GLN A 44 -13.80 4.88 14.01
C GLN A 44 -12.47 5.53 13.65
N LEU A 45 -11.91 6.38 14.53
CA LEU A 45 -10.61 7.00 14.32
C LEU A 45 -9.50 5.95 14.22
N VAL A 46 -9.50 4.96 15.11
CA VAL A 46 -8.51 3.88 15.06
C VAL A 46 -8.66 3.06 13.78
N ARG A 47 -9.88 2.66 13.39
CA ARG A 47 -10.11 1.96 12.12
C ARG A 47 -9.68 2.80 10.91
N GLY A 48 -9.91 4.12 10.95
CA GLY A 48 -9.43 5.05 9.94
C GLY A 48 -7.91 5.13 9.90
N HIS A 49 -7.25 5.11 11.06
CA HIS A 49 -5.79 5.07 11.17
C HIS A 49 -5.22 3.78 10.53
N TRP A 50 -5.83 2.61 10.77
CA TRP A 50 -5.44 1.36 10.11
C TRP A 50 -5.55 1.40 8.57
N ALA A 51 -6.39 2.27 8.02
CA ALA A 51 -6.44 2.46 6.57
C ALA A 51 -5.13 3.07 6.02
N ILE A 52 -4.35 3.80 6.84
CA ILE A 52 -3.03 4.32 6.45
C ILE A 52 -2.08 3.16 6.18
N GLU A 53 -2.06 2.14 7.04
CA GLU A 53 -1.25 0.93 6.84
C GLU A 53 -1.58 0.26 5.49
N ASN A 54 -2.86 0.02 5.25
CA ASN A 54 -3.31 -0.67 4.04
C ASN A 54 -3.12 0.15 2.75
N THR A 55 -3.17 1.48 2.81
CA THR A 55 -3.12 2.33 1.61
C THR A 55 -1.72 2.88 1.33
N LEU A 56 -0.97 3.26 2.37
CA LEU A 56 0.34 3.88 2.26
C LEU A 56 1.45 2.84 2.37
N HIS A 57 1.50 2.06 3.45
CA HIS A 57 2.58 1.10 3.70
C HIS A 57 2.58 -0.01 2.65
N PHE A 58 1.44 -0.67 2.42
CA PHE A 58 1.31 -1.66 1.35
C PHE A 58 1.75 -1.12 -0.02
N SER A 59 1.39 0.13 -0.33
CA SER A 59 1.79 0.78 -1.58
C SER A 59 3.30 0.97 -1.68
N ARG A 60 3.97 1.41 -0.61
CA ARG A 60 5.42 1.56 -0.57
C ARG A 60 6.12 0.20 -0.71
N ASP A 61 5.69 -0.80 0.05
CA ASP A 61 6.35 -2.09 0.11
C ASP A 61 6.15 -2.88 -1.19
N ARG A 62 4.92 -2.93 -1.71
CA ARG A 62 4.60 -3.75 -2.89
C ARG A 62 4.77 -3.04 -4.22
N THR A 63 4.42 -1.74 -4.30
CA THR A 63 4.48 -1.03 -5.59
C THR A 63 5.82 -0.35 -5.81
N TYR A 64 6.41 0.22 -4.75
CA TYR A 64 7.70 0.92 -4.82
C TYR A 64 8.88 0.11 -4.29
N ASP A 65 8.62 -1.14 -3.93
CA ASP A 65 9.63 -2.12 -3.56
C ASP A 65 10.55 -1.63 -2.44
N GLU A 66 9.97 -0.97 -1.44
CA GLU A 66 10.71 -0.37 -0.34
C GLU A 66 11.48 -1.41 0.47
N ASP A 67 10.89 -2.58 0.75
CA ASP A 67 11.54 -3.66 1.51
C ASP A 67 12.79 -4.22 0.82
N ARG A 68 12.82 -4.24 -0.52
CA ARG A 68 14.00 -4.72 -1.28
C ARG A 68 15.02 -3.61 -1.53
N CYS A 69 14.77 -2.38 -1.09
CA CYS A 69 15.67 -1.26 -1.25
C CYS A 69 16.92 -1.43 -0.36
N GLN A 70 18.09 -1.62 -0.98
CA GLN A 70 19.35 -1.86 -0.26
C GLN A 70 20.14 -0.59 0.09
N ILE A 71 19.51 0.58 0.01
CA ILE A 71 20.15 1.85 0.34
C ILE A 71 20.44 1.90 1.84
N ARG A 72 21.72 1.93 2.20
CA ARG A 72 22.19 1.99 3.60
C ARG A 72 22.54 3.40 4.07
N ASN A 73 22.63 4.36 3.15
CA ASN A 73 22.89 5.76 3.51
C ASN A 73 21.60 6.40 4.05
N PRO A 74 21.58 6.94 5.29
CA PRO A 74 20.37 7.47 5.90
C PRO A 74 19.73 8.63 5.12
N ARG A 75 20.54 9.52 4.55
CA ARG A 75 20.04 10.67 3.76
C ARG A 75 19.42 10.20 2.45
N ALA A 76 20.05 9.25 1.77
CA ALA A 76 19.51 8.67 0.55
C ALA A 76 18.22 7.86 0.83
N ALA A 77 18.17 7.12 1.94
CA ALA A 77 16.96 6.42 2.36
C ALA A 77 15.79 7.39 2.64
N GLN A 78 16.06 8.50 3.34
CA GLN A 78 15.08 9.55 3.58
C GLN A 78 14.60 10.21 2.27
N ALA A 79 15.53 10.51 1.36
CA ALA A 79 15.20 11.07 0.05
C ALA A 79 14.30 10.12 -0.75
N MET A 80 14.60 8.82 -0.75
CA MET A 80 13.78 7.81 -1.43
C MET A 80 12.39 7.67 -0.81
N ALA A 81 12.29 7.66 0.52
CA ALA A 81 10.99 7.66 1.20
C ALA A 81 10.16 8.90 0.82
N ALA A 82 10.78 10.08 0.76
CA ALA A 82 10.12 11.32 0.34
C ALA A 82 9.62 11.26 -1.11
N LEU A 83 10.43 10.74 -2.05
CA LEU A 83 10.06 10.59 -3.46
C LEU A 83 8.91 9.60 -3.66
N ARG A 84 8.94 8.45 -2.97
CA ARG A 84 7.84 7.47 -3.00
C ARG A 84 6.55 8.08 -2.46
N ASN A 85 6.63 8.81 -1.34
CA ASN A 85 5.49 9.52 -0.77
C ASN A 85 4.92 10.56 -1.72
N LEU A 86 5.78 11.34 -2.39
CA LEU A 86 5.35 12.30 -3.39
C LEU A 86 4.56 11.62 -4.52
N ALA A 87 5.09 10.51 -5.05
CA ALA A 87 4.43 9.79 -6.14
C ALA A 87 3.07 9.18 -5.73
N ILE A 88 2.96 8.66 -4.50
CA ILE A 88 1.68 8.19 -3.93
C ILE A 88 0.69 9.36 -3.79
N SER A 89 1.13 10.49 -3.23
CA SER A 89 0.31 11.68 -3.03
C SER A 89 -0.20 12.26 -4.36
N ILE A 90 0.66 12.38 -5.38
CA ILE A 90 0.26 12.84 -6.71
C ILE A 90 -0.82 11.92 -7.30
N ASN A 91 -0.66 10.60 -7.19
CA ASN A 91 -1.68 9.67 -7.67
C ASN A 91 -3.00 9.80 -6.88
N SER A 92 -2.94 10.01 -5.57
CA SER A 92 -4.13 10.23 -4.73
C SER A 92 -4.90 11.48 -5.18
N ILE A 93 -4.20 12.61 -5.33
CA ILE A 93 -4.78 13.88 -5.79
C ILE A 93 -5.39 13.72 -7.19
N ARG A 94 -4.67 13.08 -8.12
CA ARG A 94 -5.18 12.82 -9.48
C ARG A 94 -6.44 11.98 -9.45
N ARG A 95 -6.48 10.91 -8.65
CA ARG A 95 -7.65 10.03 -8.50
C ARG A 95 -8.87 10.78 -7.97
N ALA A 96 -8.67 11.73 -7.06
CA ALA A 96 -9.75 12.57 -6.54
C ALA A 96 -10.38 13.46 -7.63
N ARG A 97 -9.62 13.84 -8.66
CA ARG A 97 -10.07 14.74 -9.74
C ARG A 97 -10.69 14.05 -10.95
N ILE A 98 -10.58 12.72 -11.06
CA ILE A 98 -11.07 11.96 -12.22
C ILE A 98 -12.22 11.02 -11.83
N PRO A 99 -13.16 10.73 -12.75
CA PRO A 99 -14.24 9.78 -12.53
C PRO A 99 -13.71 8.40 -12.14
N SER A 100 -14.45 7.68 -11.30
CA SER A 100 -14.06 6.35 -10.80
C SER A 100 -13.69 5.37 -11.91
N ALA A 101 -14.42 5.41 -13.04
CA ALA A 101 -14.17 4.57 -14.22
C ALA A 101 -12.80 4.81 -14.88
N GLN A 102 -12.19 5.97 -14.67
CA GLN A 102 -10.91 6.37 -15.26
C GLN A 102 -9.74 6.25 -14.26
N ARG A 103 -10.02 5.84 -13.01
CA ARG A 103 -8.99 5.68 -11.98
C ARG A 103 -8.17 4.42 -12.26
N SER A 104 -6.88 4.61 -12.52
CA SER A 104 -5.93 3.49 -12.52
C SER A 104 -5.46 3.19 -11.10
N PHE A 105 -5.22 1.91 -10.79
CA PHE A 105 -4.53 1.50 -9.57
C PHE A 105 -3.07 2.00 -9.56
N LEU A 106 -2.48 2.09 -8.37
CA LEU A 106 -1.12 2.61 -8.18
C LEU A 106 -0.05 1.84 -8.97
N PRO A 107 -0.06 0.49 -9.07
CA PRO A 107 0.92 -0.23 -9.90
C PRO A 107 0.86 0.13 -11.39
N SER A 108 -0.34 0.26 -11.95
CA SER A 108 -0.54 0.66 -13.35
C SER A 108 -0.10 2.11 -13.60
N PHE A 109 -0.40 3.00 -12.65
CA PHE A 109 0.08 4.38 -12.68
C PHE A 109 1.62 4.44 -12.64
N HIS A 110 2.24 3.75 -11.69
CA HIS A 110 3.69 3.66 -11.55
C HIS A 110 4.34 3.16 -12.84
N ARG A 111 3.80 2.07 -13.43
CA ARG A 111 4.26 1.54 -14.73
C ARG A 111 4.11 2.55 -15.87
N SER A 112 3.01 3.31 -15.93
CA SER A 112 2.85 4.36 -16.94
C SER A 112 3.89 5.46 -16.78
N CYS A 113 4.18 5.87 -15.55
CA CYS A 113 5.17 6.91 -15.26
C CYS A 113 6.60 6.44 -15.55
N SER A 114 6.92 5.18 -15.24
CA SER A 114 8.25 4.60 -15.53
C SER A 114 8.50 4.42 -17.03
N MET A 115 7.46 4.06 -17.80
CA MET A 115 7.56 3.92 -19.26
C MET A 115 7.59 5.27 -19.99
N ARG A 116 7.14 6.35 -19.35
CA ARG A 116 7.06 7.69 -19.95
C ARG A 116 7.46 8.75 -18.92
N VAL A 117 8.76 8.91 -18.71
CA VAL A 117 9.32 9.83 -17.70
C VAL A 117 8.77 11.26 -17.84
N GLN A 118 8.53 11.74 -19.06
CA GLN A 118 7.93 13.07 -19.28
C GLN A 118 6.54 13.22 -18.66
N ARG A 119 5.73 12.15 -18.59
CA ARG A 119 4.45 12.19 -17.85
C ARG A 119 4.69 12.42 -16.36
N ALA A 120 5.68 11.75 -15.78
CA ALA A 120 6.02 11.96 -14.38
C ALA A 120 6.48 13.41 -14.13
N VAL A 121 7.32 13.96 -15.00
CA VAL A 121 7.77 15.35 -14.93
C VAL A 121 6.60 16.33 -15.02
N HIS A 122 5.68 16.14 -15.96
CA HIS A 122 4.50 17.01 -16.09
C HIS A 122 3.59 16.95 -14.86
N LEU A 123 3.39 15.76 -14.29
CA LEU A 123 2.61 15.59 -13.06
C LEU A 123 3.24 16.31 -11.88
N VAL A 124 4.57 16.23 -11.72
CA VAL A 124 5.30 16.93 -10.65
C VAL A 124 5.28 18.44 -10.87
N ALA A 125 5.37 18.89 -12.12
CA ALA A 125 5.33 20.31 -12.48
C ALA A 125 3.90 20.90 -12.52
N GLY A 126 2.87 20.11 -12.24
CA GLY A 126 1.46 20.55 -12.31
C GLY A 126 0.96 20.86 -13.72
N ARG A 127 1.62 20.36 -14.78
CA ARG A 127 1.31 20.62 -16.20
C ARG A 127 0.39 19.55 -16.79
N VAL A 128 -0.70 19.24 -16.09
CA VAL A 128 -1.61 18.10 -16.38
C VAL A 128 -2.92 18.58 -16.97
#